data_AF-J3CX05-F1
#
_entry.id   AF-J3CX05-F1
#
_cell.length_a   1.000
_cell.length_b   1.000
_cell.length_c   1.000
_cell.angle_alpha   90.00
_cell.angle_beta   90.00
_cell.angle_gamma   90.00
#
_symmetry.space_group_name_H-M   'P 1'
#
loop_
_entity.id
_entity.type
_entity.pdbx_description
1 polymer ?
#
loop_
_entity_poly.entity_id
_entity_poly.type
_entity_poly.pdbx_seq_one_letter_code
_entity_poly.pdbx_strand_id
1 'polypeptide(L)'
;MSKAELKTISLEEIEALAVGAWILGTGGGGSPYLGLLNLRRLYAEGTRVQLMSPLDLDDEDWVAVVSNMGAPLVGQERLADSRNIARAVRMQEEINNIKFRAVMSVEIGGGNGVQALMAAAHLGIPVVDADCMGRAFPEAQMTSVAIGDLRPYPCTLYDPRGIEAVVTKVPSWKWMGRAS
;
A
#
# COMPACT_ATOMS: atom_id res chain seq x y z
N MET A 1 10.10 3.65 -27.02
CA MET A 1 9.52 3.55 -25.66
C MET A 1 8.04 3.89 -25.80
N SER A 2 7.16 2.89 -25.73
CA SER A 2 5.71 3.16 -25.68
C SER A 2 5.42 3.86 -24.37
N LYS A 3 4.58 4.90 -24.43
CA LYS A 3 4.10 5.59 -23.23
C LYS A 3 3.31 4.58 -22.41
N ALA A 4 3.67 4.35 -21.15
CA ALA A 4 2.93 3.50 -20.22
C ALA A 4 1.42 3.81 -20.31
N GLU A 5 0.60 2.81 -20.61
CA GLU A 5 -0.84 2.98 -20.76
C GLU A 5 -1.50 2.86 -19.38
N LEU A 6 -1.82 4.01 -18.78
CA LEU A 6 -2.47 4.04 -17.47
C LEU A 6 -3.98 3.85 -17.62
N LYS A 7 -4.52 2.87 -16.90
CA LYS A 7 -5.97 2.62 -16.83
C LYS A 7 -6.57 3.35 -15.64
N THR A 8 -7.58 4.19 -15.86
CA THR A 8 -8.37 4.74 -14.76
C THR A 8 -9.29 3.66 -14.18
N ILE A 9 -9.21 3.43 -12.88
CA ILE A 9 -10.03 2.43 -12.18
C ILE A 9 -11.40 3.04 -11.86
N SER A 10 -12.47 2.36 -12.26
CA SER A 10 -13.85 2.78 -11.95
C SER A 10 -14.21 2.53 -10.48
N LEU A 11 -15.28 3.17 -9.98
CA LEU A 11 -15.74 2.90 -8.61
C LEU A 11 -16.25 1.46 -8.46
N GLU A 12 -16.94 0.95 -9.47
CA GLU A 12 -17.44 -0.42 -9.53
C GLU A 12 -16.30 -1.44 -9.50
N GLU A 13 -15.19 -1.15 -10.19
CA GLU A 13 -13.97 -1.97 -10.13
C GLU A 13 -13.34 -1.95 -8.74
N ILE A 14 -13.34 -0.81 -8.04
CA ILE A 14 -12.88 -0.71 -6.65
C ILE A 14 -13.79 -1.53 -5.71
N GLU A 15 -15.11 -1.50 -5.92
CA GLU A 15 -16.05 -2.31 -5.14
C GLU A 15 -15.82 -3.80 -5.36
N ALA A 16 -15.64 -4.23 -6.61
CA ALA A 16 -15.31 -5.61 -6.94
C ALA A 16 -13.95 -6.02 -6.35
N LEU A 17 -12.94 -5.13 -6.43
CA LEU A 17 -11.62 -5.36 -5.84
C LEU A 17 -11.69 -5.53 -4.34
N ALA A 18 -12.47 -4.72 -3.62
CA ALA A 18 -12.63 -4.87 -2.17
C ALA A 18 -13.20 -6.25 -1.79
N VAL A 19 -14.16 -6.76 -2.56
CA VAL A 19 -14.71 -8.11 -2.37
C VAL A 19 -13.67 -9.18 -2.71
N GLY A 20 -12.97 -9.05 -3.84
CA GLY A 20 -11.91 -9.98 -4.25
C GLY A 20 -10.77 -10.03 -3.24
N ALA A 21 -10.30 -8.89 -2.77
CA ALA A 21 -9.29 -8.75 -1.73
C ALA A 21 -9.71 -9.46 -0.44
N TRP A 22 -10.97 -9.33 -0.02
CA TRP A 22 -11.50 -10.05 1.14
C TRP A 22 -11.43 -11.57 0.97
N ILE A 23 -11.74 -12.10 -0.22
CA ILE A 23 -11.62 -13.53 -0.54
C ILE A 23 -10.15 -13.96 -0.54
N LEU A 24 -9.28 -13.23 -1.24
CA LEU A 24 -7.83 -13.51 -1.35
C LEU A 24 -7.08 -13.31 -0.02
N GLY A 25 -7.68 -12.60 0.94
CA GLY A 25 -7.16 -12.48 2.29
C GLY A 25 -7.13 -13.80 3.04
N THR A 26 -7.98 -14.78 2.68
CA THR A 26 -8.04 -16.10 3.34
C THR A 26 -8.09 -16.03 4.88
N GLY A 27 -8.79 -15.01 5.41
CA GLY A 27 -8.89 -14.72 6.84
C GLY A 27 -7.89 -13.71 7.40
N GLY A 28 -6.91 -13.25 6.61
CA GLY A 28 -5.93 -12.22 6.96
C GLY A 28 -6.18 -10.86 6.26
N GLY A 29 -5.26 -9.92 6.45
CA GLY A 29 -5.24 -8.61 5.77
C GLY A 29 -6.27 -7.57 6.27
N GLY A 30 -7.12 -7.93 7.22
CA GLY A 30 -8.12 -7.03 7.82
C GLY A 30 -9.33 -6.76 6.91
N SER A 31 -10.32 -6.03 7.43
CA SER A 31 -11.55 -5.71 6.67
C SER A 31 -11.32 -4.56 5.68
N PRO A 32 -11.72 -4.69 4.40
CA PRO A 32 -11.62 -3.60 3.43
C PRO A 32 -12.70 -2.53 3.63
N TYR A 33 -13.69 -2.75 4.50
CA TYR A 33 -14.89 -1.91 4.59
C TYR A 33 -14.60 -0.42 4.79
N LEU A 34 -13.77 -0.05 5.78
CA LEU A 34 -13.45 1.36 6.05
C LEU A 34 -12.60 1.98 4.93
N GLY A 35 -11.73 1.21 4.30
CA GLY A 35 -10.96 1.66 3.12
C GLY A 35 -11.87 1.91 1.92
N LEU A 36 -12.85 1.03 1.69
CA LEU A 36 -13.83 1.19 0.63
C LEU A 36 -14.73 2.43 0.84
N LEU A 37 -15.15 2.70 2.08
CA LEU A 37 -15.91 3.92 2.39
C LEU A 37 -15.09 5.19 2.11
N ASN A 38 -13.80 5.19 2.46
CA ASN A 38 -12.89 6.28 2.13
C ASN A 38 -12.79 6.49 0.60
N LEU A 39 -12.58 5.41 -0.15
CA LEU A 39 -12.47 5.48 -1.61
C LEU A 39 -13.77 5.98 -2.27
N ARG A 40 -14.94 5.50 -1.83
CA ARG A 40 -16.25 5.99 -2.28
C ARG A 40 -16.38 7.51 -2.07
N ARG A 41 -16.01 8.00 -0.88
CA ARG A 41 -16.03 9.43 -0.59
C ARG A 41 -15.09 10.20 -1.51
N LEU A 42 -13.84 9.77 -1.65
CA LEU A 42 -12.84 10.43 -2.51
C LEU A 42 -13.30 10.45 -3.98
N TYR A 43 -13.93 9.38 -4.46
CA TYR A 43 -14.47 9.32 -5.82
C TYR A 43 -15.68 10.23 -6.03
N ALA A 44 -16.54 10.38 -5.01
CA ALA A 44 -17.63 11.36 -5.02
C ALA A 44 -17.12 12.81 -5.01
N GLU A 45 -15.96 13.05 -4.39
CA GLU A 45 -15.25 14.35 -4.41
C GLU A 45 -14.46 14.57 -5.73
N GLY A 46 -14.51 13.64 -6.68
CA GLY A 46 -13.91 13.78 -8.02
C GLY A 46 -12.54 13.13 -8.20
N THR A 47 -11.99 12.50 -7.16
CA THR A 47 -10.69 11.82 -7.25
C THR A 47 -10.77 10.58 -8.15
N ARG A 48 -9.70 10.28 -8.88
CA ARG A 48 -9.58 9.05 -9.69
C ARG A 48 -8.20 8.45 -9.52
N VAL A 49 -8.15 7.13 -9.36
CA VAL A 49 -6.90 6.37 -9.26
C VAL A 49 -6.59 5.71 -10.59
N GLN A 50 -5.31 5.68 -10.93
CA GLN A 50 -4.78 5.04 -12.13
C GLN A 50 -4.09 3.72 -11.76
N LEU A 51 -4.22 2.74 -12.63
CA LEU A 51 -3.55 1.44 -12.58
C LEU A 51 -2.45 1.41 -13.66
N MET A 52 -1.29 0.88 -13.30
CA MET A 52 -0.11 0.75 -14.13
C MET A 52 0.28 -0.73 -14.19
N SER A 53 0.64 -1.22 -15.38
CA SER A 53 1.26 -2.55 -15.50
C SER A 53 2.66 -2.53 -14.90
N PRO A 54 3.07 -3.55 -14.12
CA PRO A 54 4.46 -3.64 -13.65
C PRO A 54 5.48 -3.72 -14.80
N LEU A 55 5.05 -4.10 -16.02
CA LEU A 55 5.90 -4.13 -17.21
C LEU A 55 6.18 -2.74 -17.81
N ASP A 56 5.49 -1.71 -17.32
CA ASP A 56 5.67 -0.31 -17.75
C ASP A 56 6.62 0.48 -16.84
N LEU A 57 7.23 -0.17 -15.83
CA LEU A 57 8.23 0.44 -14.96
C LEU A 57 9.61 0.42 -15.63
N ASP A 58 10.33 1.54 -15.53
CA ASP A 58 11.74 1.61 -15.93
C ASP A 58 12.65 1.02 -14.83
N ASP A 59 13.87 0.58 -15.17
CA ASP A 59 14.80 -0.07 -14.23
C ASP A 59 15.14 0.79 -12.99
N GLU A 60 15.09 2.11 -13.14
CA GLU A 60 15.42 3.08 -12.09
C GLU A 60 14.18 3.65 -11.38
N ASP A 61 12.97 3.19 -11.73
CA ASP A 61 11.73 3.63 -11.08
C ASP A 61 11.60 3.06 -9.67
N TRP A 62 11.26 3.93 -8.72
CA TRP A 62 10.96 3.53 -7.34
C TRP A 62 9.46 3.32 -7.15
N VAL A 63 9.08 2.19 -6.53
CA VAL A 63 7.69 1.87 -6.17
C VAL A 63 7.55 1.85 -4.65
N ALA A 64 6.60 2.61 -4.11
CA ALA A 64 6.31 2.58 -2.67
C ALA A 64 5.42 1.39 -2.34
N VAL A 65 5.95 0.43 -1.59
CA VAL A 65 5.15 -0.69 -1.06
C VAL A 65 4.50 -0.28 0.25
N VAL A 66 3.17 -0.27 0.29
CA VAL A 66 2.37 0.24 1.41
C VAL A 66 1.50 -0.86 2.01
N SER A 67 1.27 -0.75 3.32
CA SER A 67 0.40 -1.63 4.09
C SER A 67 -0.05 -0.92 5.36
N ASN A 68 -1.11 -1.44 5.98
CA ASN A 68 -1.47 -1.08 7.34
C ASN A 68 -1.07 -2.21 8.31
N MET A 69 -0.45 -1.83 9.43
CA MET A 69 -0.04 -2.76 10.48
C MET A 69 -0.64 -2.34 11.82
N GLY A 70 -0.89 -3.32 12.68
CA GLY A 70 -1.43 -3.11 14.02
C GLY A 70 -2.53 -4.11 14.38
N ALA A 71 -3.12 -3.91 15.56
CA ALA A 71 -4.17 -4.78 16.07
C ALA A 71 -5.48 -4.57 15.28
N PRO A 72 -6.09 -5.62 14.69
CA PRO A 72 -7.34 -5.51 13.93
C PRO A 72 -8.47 -4.85 14.72
N LEU A 73 -8.56 -5.11 16.04
CA LEU A 73 -9.56 -4.53 16.92
C LEU A 73 -9.47 -2.99 16.97
N VAL A 74 -8.26 -2.45 17.05
CA VAL A 74 -8.05 -0.98 17.06
C VAL A 74 -8.54 -0.37 15.74
N GLY A 75 -8.31 -1.06 14.62
CA GLY A 75 -8.81 -0.63 13.31
C GLY A 75 -10.33 -0.71 13.16
N GLN A 76 -11.04 -1.47 14.00
CA GLN A 76 -12.51 -1.50 14.03
C GLN A 76 -13.09 -0.35 14.85
N GLU A 77 -12.40 0.05 15.94
CA GLU A 77 -12.84 1.11 16.84
C GLU A 77 -12.46 2.51 16.37
N ARG A 78 -11.38 2.63 15.59
CA ARG A 78 -10.85 3.90 15.10
C ARG A 78 -11.10 4.06 13.61
N LEU A 79 -11.69 5.19 13.21
CA LEU A 79 -11.86 5.53 11.81
C LEU A 79 -10.51 5.66 11.10
N ALA A 80 -10.43 5.10 9.89
CA ALA A 80 -9.25 5.21 9.04
C ALA A 80 -9.25 6.55 8.30
N ASP A 81 -8.18 7.32 8.45
CA ASP A 81 -7.89 8.49 7.61
C ASP A 81 -6.99 8.07 6.45
N SER A 82 -7.53 8.18 5.23
CA SER A 82 -6.83 7.80 4.00
C SER A 82 -5.54 8.60 3.74
N ARG A 83 -5.35 9.76 4.39
CA ARG A 83 -4.14 10.58 4.24
C ARG A 83 -2.92 9.99 4.97
N ASN A 84 -3.14 9.15 5.97
CA ASN A 84 -2.06 8.59 6.81
C ASN A 84 -1.07 7.78 5.96
N ILE A 85 -1.58 6.93 5.07
CA ILE A 85 -0.73 6.09 4.23
C ILE A 85 0.05 6.93 3.21
N ALA A 86 -0.56 7.99 2.67
CA ALA A 86 0.12 8.93 1.79
C ALA A 86 1.23 9.70 2.53
N ARG A 87 1.01 10.06 3.80
CA ARG A 87 2.06 10.71 4.61
C ARG A 87 3.24 9.78 4.84
N ALA A 88 3.03 8.49 5.14
CA ALA A 88 4.10 7.51 5.26
C ALA A 88 4.95 7.44 3.97
N VAL A 89 4.32 7.42 2.79
CA VAL A 89 5.04 7.46 1.51
C VAL A 89 5.86 8.75 1.35
N ARG A 90 5.29 9.92 1.70
CA ARG A 90 6.02 11.21 1.63
C ARG A 90 7.22 11.25 2.58
N MET A 91 7.10 10.69 3.78
CA MET A 91 8.25 10.54 4.69
C MET A 91 9.35 9.72 4.05
N GLN A 92 9.01 8.63 3.36
CA GLN A 92 9.97 7.76 2.70
C GLN A 92 10.67 8.47 1.52
N GLU A 93 9.95 9.31 0.77
CA GLU A 93 10.57 10.19 -0.25
C GLU A 93 11.56 11.17 0.38
N GLU A 94 11.16 11.84 1.48
CA GLU A 94 11.94 12.86 2.17
C GLU A 94 13.28 12.31 2.69
N ILE A 95 13.27 11.15 3.37
CA ILE A 95 14.50 10.59 3.96
C ILE A 95 15.46 9.98 2.94
N ASN A 96 14.95 9.50 1.80
CA ASN A 96 15.77 8.88 0.76
C ASN A 96 16.14 9.87 -0.36
N ASN A 97 15.53 11.06 -0.38
CA ASN A 97 15.64 12.04 -1.46
C ASN A 97 15.31 11.43 -2.84
N ILE A 98 14.21 10.67 -2.90
CA ILE A 98 13.69 10.05 -4.12
C ILE A 98 12.26 10.51 -4.39
N LYS A 99 11.75 10.20 -5.59
CA LYS A 99 10.33 10.30 -5.93
C LYS A 99 9.82 8.94 -6.35
N PHE A 100 8.70 8.53 -5.77
CA PHE A 100 8.07 7.28 -6.18
C PHE A 100 7.33 7.48 -7.50
N ARG A 101 7.59 6.59 -8.44
CA ARG A 101 6.87 6.51 -9.72
C ARG A 101 5.44 6.04 -9.51
N ALA A 102 5.27 5.07 -8.61
CA ALA A 102 4.01 4.40 -8.35
C ALA A 102 3.95 3.90 -6.90
N VAL A 103 2.77 3.46 -6.46
CA VAL A 103 2.57 2.76 -5.19
C VAL A 103 2.03 1.35 -5.43
N MET A 104 2.26 0.45 -4.49
CA MET A 104 1.84 -0.95 -4.60
C MET A 104 1.46 -1.47 -3.21
N SER A 105 0.50 -2.38 -3.13
CA SER A 105 0.15 -3.02 -1.87
C SER A 105 1.21 -4.06 -1.49
N VAL A 106 1.51 -4.21 -0.19
CA VAL A 106 2.37 -5.32 0.25
C VAL A 106 1.69 -6.67 0.00
N GLU A 107 0.38 -6.72 0.16
CA GLU A 107 -0.46 -7.89 -0.06
C GLU A 107 -1.83 -7.46 -0.62
N ILE A 108 -2.40 -8.27 -1.50
CA ILE A 108 -3.77 -8.07 -1.99
C ILE A 108 -4.84 -8.42 -0.95
N GLY A 109 -4.46 -9.11 0.13
CA GLY A 109 -5.37 -9.65 1.13
C GLY A 109 -6.11 -8.58 1.94
N GLY A 110 -7.43 -8.71 2.02
CA GLY A 110 -8.28 -7.94 2.92
C GLY A 110 -8.22 -6.42 2.70
N GLY A 111 -8.13 -5.68 3.80
CA GLY A 111 -8.03 -4.22 3.82
C GLY A 111 -6.68 -3.68 3.40
N ASN A 112 -5.62 -4.50 3.37
CA ASN A 112 -4.32 -4.10 2.80
C ASN A 112 -4.40 -3.93 1.28
N GLY A 113 -5.23 -4.72 0.60
CA GLY A 113 -5.44 -4.62 -0.85
C GLY A 113 -5.93 -3.24 -1.33
N VAL A 114 -6.57 -2.44 -0.47
CA VAL A 114 -7.08 -1.10 -0.81
C VAL A 114 -6.18 0.05 -0.32
N GLN A 115 -5.08 -0.23 0.38
CA GLN A 115 -4.20 0.82 0.93
C GLN A 115 -3.48 1.61 -0.17
N ALA A 116 -2.98 0.91 -1.20
CA ALA A 116 -2.32 1.54 -2.33
C ALA A 116 -3.26 2.49 -3.09
N LEU A 117 -4.55 2.12 -3.25
CA LEU A 117 -5.55 2.99 -3.87
C LEU A 117 -5.75 4.28 -3.06
N MET A 118 -5.80 4.19 -1.73
CA MET A 118 -5.91 5.37 -0.86
C MET A 118 -4.65 6.25 -0.93
N ALA A 119 -3.46 5.64 -0.95
CA ALA A 119 -2.21 6.37 -1.12
C ALA A 119 -2.19 7.11 -2.47
N ALA A 120 -2.46 6.40 -3.56
CA ALA A 120 -2.51 6.95 -4.92
C ALA A 120 -3.49 8.12 -5.06
N ALA A 121 -4.68 8.01 -4.45
CA ALA A 121 -5.70 9.05 -4.46
C ALA A 121 -5.20 10.40 -3.91
N HIS A 122 -4.30 10.38 -2.91
CA HIS A 122 -3.72 11.60 -2.31
C HIS A 122 -2.39 12.00 -2.95
N LEU A 123 -1.62 11.05 -3.47
CA LEU A 123 -0.29 11.30 -4.02
C LEU A 123 -0.29 11.69 -5.49
N GLY A 124 -1.34 11.33 -6.24
CA GLY A 124 -1.44 11.58 -7.68
C GLY A 124 -0.49 10.72 -8.52
N ILE A 125 -0.07 9.56 -7.99
CA ILE A 125 0.76 8.56 -8.70
C ILE A 125 -0.02 7.26 -8.86
N PRO A 126 0.23 6.47 -9.91
CA PRO A 126 -0.53 5.26 -10.19
C PRO A 126 -0.26 4.14 -9.18
N VAL A 127 -1.20 3.20 -9.10
CA VAL A 127 -1.03 1.91 -8.42
C VAL A 127 -0.48 0.90 -9.41
N VAL A 128 0.55 0.14 -9.01
CA VAL A 128 1.04 -1.00 -9.80
C VAL A 128 0.07 -2.16 -9.65
N ASP A 129 -0.31 -2.80 -10.76
CA ASP A 129 -1.13 -4.03 -10.80
C ASP A 129 -0.32 -5.26 -10.38
N ALA A 130 0.13 -5.24 -9.13
CA ALA A 130 0.89 -6.30 -8.48
C ALA A 130 0.82 -6.14 -6.96
N ASP A 131 1.28 -7.16 -6.24
CA ASP A 131 1.55 -7.09 -4.81
C ASP A 131 2.74 -8.00 -4.46
N CYS A 132 3.21 -7.96 -3.21
CA CYS A 132 4.40 -8.72 -2.83
C CYS A 132 4.12 -10.16 -2.38
N MET A 133 2.85 -10.60 -2.29
CA MET A 133 2.48 -11.87 -1.65
C MET A 133 1.45 -12.72 -2.41
N GLY A 134 0.60 -12.13 -3.24
CA GLY A 134 -0.53 -12.76 -3.94
C GLY A 134 -1.72 -13.17 -3.03
N ARG A 135 -1.57 -13.04 -1.71
CA ARG A 135 -2.55 -13.37 -0.65
C ARG A 135 -2.07 -12.77 0.67
N ALA A 136 -2.83 -12.97 1.76
CA ALA A 136 -2.35 -12.57 3.08
C ALA A 136 -1.41 -13.60 3.71
N PHE A 137 -0.30 -13.12 4.26
CA PHE A 137 0.65 -13.89 5.08
C PHE A 137 1.03 -13.14 6.36
N PRO A 138 1.40 -13.86 7.44
CA PRO A 138 1.61 -13.24 8.76
C PRO A 138 2.95 -12.50 8.92
N GLU A 139 3.97 -12.80 8.11
CA GLU A 139 5.33 -12.30 8.33
C GLU A 139 5.92 -11.64 7.07
N ALA A 140 6.58 -10.49 7.26
CA ALA A 140 7.18 -9.70 6.17
C ALA A 140 8.22 -10.48 5.33
N GLN A 141 8.88 -11.49 5.93
CA GLN A 141 9.84 -12.35 5.23
C GLN A 141 9.20 -13.30 4.19
N MET A 142 7.87 -13.40 4.16
CA MET A 142 7.13 -14.21 3.20
C MET A 142 6.81 -13.44 1.89
N THR A 143 7.29 -12.19 1.77
CA THR A 143 7.14 -11.39 0.54
C THR A 143 8.11 -11.82 -0.55
N SER A 144 7.73 -11.62 -1.81
CA SER A 144 8.59 -11.79 -2.98
C SER A 144 9.84 -10.92 -2.91
N VAL A 145 9.72 -9.69 -2.40
CA VAL A 145 10.87 -8.79 -2.21
C VAL A 145 11.85 -9.30 -1.14
N ALA A 146 11.35 -10.00 -0.11
CA ALA A 146 12.22 -10.66 0.86
C ALA A 146 12.93 -11.88 0.25
N ILE A 147 12.23 -12.66 -0.57
CA ILE A 147 12.82 -13.80 -1.30
C ILE A 147 13.85 -13.33 -2.33
N GLY A 148 13.63 -12.15 -2.93
CA GLY A 148 14.57 -11.50 -3.84
C GLY A 148 15.73 -10.78 -3.16
N ASP A 149 15.94 -10.96 -1.85
CA ASP A 149 17.00 -10.33 -1.06
C ASP A 149 17.05 -8.79 -1.14
N LEU A 150 15.90 -8.14 -1.36
CA LEU A 150 15.82 -6.68 -1.30
C LEU A 150 16.08 -6.20 0.13
N ARG A 151 16.62 -4.99 0.24
CA ARG A 151 16.89 -4.37 1.54
C ARG A 151 15.57 -3.95 2.22
N PRO A 152 15.30 -4.39 3.47
CA PRO A 152 14.03 -4.09 4.15
C PRO A 152 13.93 -2.66 4.72
N TYR A 153 15.01 -1.87 4.68
CA TYR A 153 15.10 -0.55 5.30
C TYR A 153 15.66 0.51 4.32
N PRO A 154 15.42 1.82 4.57
CA PRO A 154 14.62 2.37 5.68
C PRO A 154 13.12 2.06 5.52
N CYS A 155 12.37 2.04 6.63
CA CYS A 155 10.92 1.86 6.64
C CYS A 155 10.28 2.97 7.48
N THR A 156 9.25 3.62 6.94
CA THR A 156 8.53 4.72 7.59
C THR A 156 7.17 4.27 8.10
N LEU A 157 6.83 4.73 9.30
CA LEU A 157 5.59 4.44 9.99
C LEU A 157 4.93 5.77 10.36
N TYR A 158 3.63 5.86 10.10
CA TYR A 158 2.82 7.02 10.45
C TYR A 158 1.63 6.57 11.30
N ASP A 159 1.54 7.09 12.52
CA ASP A 159 0.39 6.88 13.40
C ASP A 159 -0.66 7.97 13.17
N PRO A 160 -1.97 7.66 13.22
CA PRO A 160 -3.01 8.67 13.05
C PRO A 160 -3.06 9.77 14.13
N ARG A 161 -2.23 9.71 15.18
CA ARG A 161 -1.98 10.79 16.16
C ARG A 161 -0.93 11.80 15.67
N GLY A 162 -0.35 11.61 14.48
CA GLY A 162 0.73 12.43 13.93
C GLY A 162 2.12 11.99 14.41
N ILE A 163 2.27 10.76 14.88
CA ILE A 163 3.60 10.23 15.25
C ILE A 163 4.26 9.70 13.99
N GLU A 164 5.45 10.21 13.72
CA GLU A 164 6.31 9.81 12.61
C GLU A 164 7.49 9.00 13.14
N ALA A 165 7.67 7.78 12.66
CA ALA A 165 8.79 6.93 13.02
C ALA A 165 9.49 6.41 11.77
N VAL A 166 10.82 6.28 11.85
CA VAL A 166 11.65 5.75 10.78
C VAL A 166 12.56 4.67 11.34
N VAL A 167 12.43 3.46 10.81
CA VAL A 167 13.34 2.35 11.06
C VAL A 167 14.46 2.44 10.03
N THR A 168 15.61 2.99 10.43
CA THR A 168 16.74 3.24 9.51
C THR A 168 17.57 2.00 9.21
N LYS A 169 17.55 0.99 10.09
CA LYS A 169 18.28 -0.26 9.90
C LYS A 169 17.65 -1.40 10.69
N VAL A 170 17.58 -2.58 10.07
CA VAL A 170 17.29 -3.87 10.71
C VAL A 170 18.20 -4.95 10.14
N PRO A 171 18.48 -6.03 10.89
CA PRO A 171 19.36 -7.10 10.41
C PRO A 171 18.73 -8.00 9.34
N SER A 172 17.40 -8.11 9.27
CA SER A 172 16.71 -8.92 8.25
C SER A 172 15.22 -8.58 8.13
N TRP A 173 14.54 -9.11 7.11
CA TRP A 173 13.08 -9.01 6.95
C TRP A 173 12.29 -9.53 8.15
N LYS A 174 12.81 -10.58 8.82
CA LYS A 174 12.22 -11.11 10.06
C LYS A 174 12.15 -10.05 11.17
N TRP A 175 13.19 -9.24 11.26
CA TRP A 175 13.28 -8.17 12.26
C TRP A 175 12.56 -6.91 11.83
N MET A 176 12.40 -6.67 10.52
CA MET A 176 11.59 -5.56 10.02
C MET A 176 10.16 -5.64 10.57
N GLY A 177 9.48 -6.78 10.40
CA GLY A 177 8.11 -6.96 10.89
C GLY A 177 7.93 -6.89 12.42
N ARG A 178 9.03 -6.84 13.19
CA ARG A 178 9.01 -6.67 14.65
C ARG A 178 9.31 -5.22 15.09
N ALA A 179 9.96 -4.46 14.21
CA ALA A 179 10.29 -3.06 14.44
C ALA A 179 9.17 -2.13 13.97
N SER A 180 8.33 -2.61 13.06
CA SER A 180 7.15 -1.94 12.49
C SER A 180 5.86 -2.23 13.24
#